data_AF-A0A2S2QRU8-F1
#
_entry.id   AF-A0A2S2QRU8-F1
#
_cell.length_a   1.000
_cell.length_b   1.000
_cell.length_c   1.000
_cell.angle_alpha   90.00
_cell.angle_beta   90.00
_cell.angle_gamma   90.00
#
_symmetry.space_group_name_H-M   'P 1'
#
loop_
_entity.id
_entity.type
_entity.pdbx_description
1 polymer ?
#
loop_
_entity_poly.entity_id
_entity_poly.type
_entity_poly.pdbx_seq_one_letter_code
_entity_poly.pdbx_strand_id
1 'polypeptide(L)'
;EEATASGVQRMAGLKEWLLVFLSMHFAHYCCTRIDDDACIYTGNSQHRCQPKVNYRHKEKEVLDQILGPGSYDARIRPSGVNGTDGPTIVHINLFVRSIMTISDNKMEYSVQLTFREQWMDERLKFNDYNGKMKYLTLTEASRVWMPDLFFSNEKEGHFHNIIMPNVYIRIFPNGLVLYSIRISLTLSCPMNLKLYPLDRQTCSLRMVSYGWTTDDLVFLWKEGDPVQVVKNLHLPRFTLEKFLTDYCNSKTNTGTHSVFILKWKLYESCCGV
;
A
#
# COMPACT_ATOMS: atom_id res chain seq x y z
N GLU A 1 -96.30 37.18 15.39
CA GLU A 1 -96.32 36.87 13.95
C GLU A 1 -94.91 36.71 13.43
N GLU A 2 -94.80 35.89 12.40
CA GLU A 2 -93.64 35.19 11.84
C GLU A 2 -92.52 36.04 11.22
N ALA A 3 -91.44 35.30 10.94
CA ALA A 3 -90.43 35.45 9.86
C ALA A 3 -89.16 36.26 10.18
N THR A 4 -87.93 35.82 9.91
CA THR A 4 -87.36 34.56 9.37
C THR A 4 -85.86 34.57 9.70
N ALA A 5 -85.34 33.43 10.15
CA ALA A 5 -83.93 33.20 10.44
C ALA A 5 -83.21 32.56 9.23
N SER A 6 -81.87 32.67 9.24
CA SER A 6 -80.86 32.00 8.39
C SER A 6 -80.40 32.75 7.13
N GLY A 7 -79.32 33.51 7.31
CA GLY A 7 -78.56 34.16 6.24
C GLY A 7 -77.07 34.17 6.54
N VAL A 8 -76.50 33.05 7.00
CA VAL A 8 -75.05 32.90 7.19
C VAL A 8 -74.61 31.54 6.64
N GLN A 9 -74.94 31.28 5.37
CA GLN A 9 -74.53 30.08 4.64
C GLN A 9 -73.52 30.49 3.55
N ARG A 10 -72.36 31.05 3.92
CA ARG A 10 -71.32 31.38 2.94
C ARG A 10 -69.90 31.47 3.51
N MET A 11 -69.51 30.60 4.44
CA MET A 11 -68.11 30.51 4.90
C MET A 11 -67.65 29.08 5.25
N ALA A 12 -68.22 28.05 4.61
CA ALA A 12 -67.78 26.66 4.84
C ALA A 12 -66.80 26.13 3.78
N GLY A 13 -66.75 26.73 2.57
CA GLY A 13 -65.97 26.17 1.45
C GLY A 13 -64.52 26.63 1.31
N LEU A 14 -64.07 27.66 2.04
CA LEU A 14 -62.72 28.23 1.84
C LEU A 14 -61.66 27.69 2.81
N LYS A 15 -62.06 27.15 3.97
CA LYS A 15 -61.13 26.63 4.98
C LYS A 15 -60.58 25.24 4.62
N GLU A 16 -61.37 24.39 3.97
CA GLU A 16 -60.91 23.06 3.56
C GLU A 16 -59.92 23.12 2.39
N TRP A 17 -60.11 24.05 1.44
CA TRP A 17 -59.17 24.24 0.33
C TRP A 17 -57.83 24.85 0.78
N LEU A 18 -57.82 25.74 1.78
CA LEU A 18 -56.58 26.29 2.34
C LEU A 18 -55.74 25.23 3.08
N LEU A 19 -56.37 24.30 3.79
CA LEU A 19 -55.68 23.19 4.46
C LEU A 19 -55.10 22.16 3.46
N VAL A 20 -55.79 21.91 2.34
CA VAL A 20 -55.29 21.05 1.26
C VAL A 20 -54.16 21.73 0.46
N PHE A 21 -54.25 23.04 0.21
CA PHE A 21 -53.17 23.79 -0.45
C PHE A 21 -51.93 23.95 0.44
N LEU A 22 -52.10 24.10 1.76
CA LEU A 22 -50.98 24.10 2.72
C LEU A 22 -50.37 22.69 2.88
N SER A 23 -51.15 21.60 2.83
CA SER A 23 -50.57 20.25 2.88
C SER A 23 -49.86 19.86 1.57
N MET A 24 -50.33 20.32 0.41
CA MET A 24 -49.65 20.12 -0.87
C MET A 24 -48.36 20.98 -1.01
N HIS A 25 -48.31 22.17 -0.40
CA HIS A 25 -47.07 22.96 -0.35
C HIS A 25 -46.06 22.47 0.69
N PHE A 26 -46.51 21.85 1.79
CA PHE A 26 -45.60 21.20 2.74
C PHE A 26 -45.04 19.87 2.20
N ALA A 27 -45.78 19.14 1.35
CA ALA A 27 -45.30 17.91 0.72
C ALA A 27 -44.22 18.16 -0.36
N HIS A 28 -44.15 19.37 -0.94
CA HIS A 28 -43.13 19.74 -1.92
C HIS A 28 -41.86 20.35 -1.30
N TYR A 29 -41.87 20.68 -0.01
CA TYR A 29 -40.74 21.36 0.65
C TYR A 29 -39.80 20.45 1.43
N CYS A 30 -40.01 19.13 1.43
CA CYS A 30 -39.15 18.20 2.18
C CYS A 30 -37.88 17.75 1.42
N CYS A 31 -37.47 18.46 0.37
CA CYS A 31 -36.29 18.10 -0.43
C CYS A 31 -35.43 19.30 -0.85
N THR A 32 -35.23 20.28 0.04
CA THR A 32 -34.22 21.34 -0.15
C THR A 32 -33.14 21.29 0.92
N ARG A 33 -32.57 20.11 1.15
CA ARG A 33 -31.19 19.98 1.60
C ARG A 33 -30.48 19.05 0.63
N ILE A 34 -30.07 19.63 -0.49
CA ILE A 34 -29.16 19.00 -1.45
C ILE A 34 -27.79 19.02 -0.77
N ASP A 35 -27.54 18.02 0.06
CA ASP A 35 -26.20 17.52 0.34
C ASP A 35 -26.40 16.07 0.80
N ASP A 36 -25.89 15.14 -0.01
CA ASP A 36 -25.62 13.74 0.34
C ASP A 36 -26.64 12.61 0.18
N ASP A 37 -27.84 12.74 -0.41
CA ASP A 37 -28.71 11.56 -0.65
C ASP A 37 -28.97 11.24 -2.13
N ALA A 38 -28.86 9.97 -2.52
CA ALA A 38 -29.19 9.47 -3.85
C ALA A 38 -30.53 8.72 -3.81
N CYS A 39 -31.60 9.35 -4.29
CA CYS A 39 -32.92 8.75 -4.34
C CYS A 39 -32.99 7.72 -5.50
N ILE A 40 -33.34 6.46 -5.20
CA ILE A 40 -33.59 5.42 -6.21
C ILE A 40 -35.10 5.33 -6.46
N TYR A 41 -35.52 5.41 -7.73
CA TYR A 41 -36.92 5.25 -8.13
C TYR A 41 -37.31 3.76 -8.13
N THR A 42 -38.10 3.33 -7.15
CA THR A 42 -38.85 2.07 -7.24
C THR A 42 -40.31 2.39 -7.55
N GLY A 43 -40.87 1.79 -8.61
CA GLY A 43 -42.18 2.09 -9.20
C GLY A 43 -43.42 1.79 -8.34
N ASN A 44 -43.30 1.81 -7.02
CA ASN A 44 -44.43 1.83 -6.08
C ASN A 44 -44.15 2.93 -5.06
N SER A 45 -45.16 3.73 -4.78
CA SER A 45 -45.19 5.01 -4.04
C SER A 45 -44.71 4.96 -2.58
N GLN A 46 -43.50 4.48 -2.33
CA GLN A 46 -42.75 4.61 -1.09
C GLN A 46 -41.35 5.12 -1.42
N HIS A 47 -41.11 6.41 -1.18
CA HIS A 47 -39.79 7.02 -1.31
C HIS A 47 -38.88 6.49 -0.19
N ARG A 48 -37.91 5.64 -0.52
CA ARG A 48 -36.84 5.24 0.41
C ARG A 48 -35.57 5.98 0.03
N CYS A 49 -35.32 7.13 0.66
CA CYS A 49 -34.01 7.77 0.61
C CYS A 49 -33.02 6.87 1.34
N GLN A 50 -32.13 6.22 0.58
CA GLN A 50 -30.97 5.55 1.17
C GLN A 50 -29.93 6.65 1.42
N PRO A 51 -29.45 6.83 2.66
CA PRO A 51 -28.41 7.80 2.92
C PRO A 51 -27.20 7.47 2.04
N LYS A 52 -26.55 8.45 1.37
CA LYS A 52 -25.28 8.10 0.69
C LYS A 52 -24.32 7.64 1.76
N VAL A 53 -23.84 6.42 1.61
CA VAL A 53 -22.82 5.87 2.49
C VAL A 53 -21.54 6.65 2.26
N ASN A 54 -21.12 7.42 3.27
CA ASN A 54 -19.81 8.05 3.26
C ASN A 54 -18.73 6.98 3.44
N TYR A 55 -18.14 6.55 2.33
CA TYR A 55 -17.10 5.51 2.33
C TYR A 55 -15.82 5.94 3.05
N ARG A 56 -15.54 7.24 3.23
CA ARG A 56 -14.40 7.71 4.04
C ARG A 56 -14.63 7.48 5.53
N HIS A 57 -15.87 7.66 5.99
CA HIS A 57 -16.23 7.31 7.35
C HIS A 57 -16.12 5.80 7.57
N LYS A 58 -16.58 5.00 6.61
CA LYS A 58 -16.45 3.54 6.64
C LYS A 58 -14.99 3.07 6.60
N GLU A 59 -14.14 3.73 5.82
CA GLU A 59 -12.69 3.47 5.78
C GLU A 59 -12.06 3.65 7.17
N LYS A 60 -12.41 4.74 7.86
CA LYS A 60 -11.99 4.99 9.24
C LYS A 60 -12.51 3.93 10.21
N GLU A 61 -13.80 3.62 10.16
CA GLU A 61 -14.41 2.59 11.03
C GLU A 61 -13.72 1.23 10.89
N VAL A 62 -13.45 0.80 9.65
CA VAL A 62 -12.72 -0.43 9.39
C VAL A 62 -11.31 -0.35 9.96
N LEU A 63 -10.60 0.76 9.73
CA LEU A 63 -9.25 0.93 10.24
C LEU A 63 -9.17 0.86 11.76
N ASP A 64 -10.11 1.50 12.45
CA ASP A 64 -10.22 1.47 13.90
C ASP A 64 -10.63 0.07 14.40
N GLN A 65 -11.36 -0.72 13.61
CA GLN A 65 -11.69 -2.11 13.93
C GLN A 65 -10.46 -3.03 13.80
N ILE A 66 -9.70 -2.94 12.70
CA ILE A 66 -8.58 -3.85 12.42
C ILE A 66 -7.29 -3.44 13.14
N LEU A 67 -7.04 -2.15 13.36
CA LEU A 67 -5.82 -1.60 14.00
C LEU A 67 -6.14 -0.85 15.30
N GLY A 68 -7.30 -1.14 15.89
CA GLY A 68 -7.73 -0.57 17.15
C GLY A 68 -6.91 -1.07 18.34
N PRO A 69 -6.90 -0.31 19.45
CA PRO A 69 -6.23 -0.71 20.68
C PRO A 69 -6.80 -2.04 21.19
N GLY A 70 -5.96 -3.07 21.26
CA GLY A 70 -6.34 -4.42 21.70
C GLY A 70 -6.77 -5.39 20.59
N SER A 71 -6.99 -4.91 19.36
CA SER A 71 -7.34 -5.78 18.22
C SER A 71 -6.10 -6.32 17.48
N TYR A 72 -5.06 -5.50 17.36
CA TYR A 72 -3.86 -5.84 16.61
C TYR A 72 -2.59 -5.49 17.39
N ASP A 73 -1.67 -6.45 17.44
CA ASP A 73 -0.34 -6.26 18.03
C ASP A 73 0.74 -6.42 16.94
N ALA A 74 1.32 -5.29 16.55
CA ALA A 74 2.37 -5.21 15.54
C ALA A 74 3.68 -5.87 15.97
N ARG A 75 3.86 -6.20 17.26
CA ARG A 75 5.06 -6.89 17.76
C ARG A 75 5.05 -8.38 17.44
N ILE A 76 3.87 -8.94 17.15
CA ILE A 76 3.68 -10.37 16.93
C ILE A 76 3.64 -10.65 15.43
N ARG A 77 4.52 -11.55 14.99
CA ARG A 77 4.59 -12.05 13.61
C ARG A 77 3.24 -12.65 13.18
N PRO A 78 2.78 -12.41 11.95
CA PRO A 78 1.66 -13.13 11.38
C PRO A 78 1.90 -14.65 11.38
N SER A 79 0.83 -15.43 11.48
CA SER A 79 0.91 -16.87 11.27
C SER A 79 1.31 -17.20 9.82
N GLY A 80 1.72 -18.44 9.59
CA GLY A 80 1.95 -18.98 8.26
C GLY A 80 0.68 -19.03 7.41
N VAL A 81 0.80 -19.57 6.21
CA VAL A 81 -0.31 -19.67 5.24
C VAL A 81 -1.54 -20.32 5.90
N ASN A 82 -2.70 -19.67 5.77
CA ASN A 82 -3.98 -20.10 6.36
C ASN A 82 -3.99 -20.26 7.89
N GLY A 83 -3.20 -19.46 8.61
CA GLY A 83 -3.20 -19.48 10.08
C GLY A 83 -2.42 -20.66 10.68
N THR A 84 -1.59 -21.32 9.89
CA THR A 84 -0.73 -22.42 10.36
C THR A 84 0.49 -21.89 11.12
N ASP A 85 1.14 -22.75 11.91
CA ASP A 85 2.43 -22.44 12.57
C ASP A 85 3.62 -22.43 11.60
N GLY A 86 3.36 -22.40 10.28
CA GLY A 86 4.41 -22.32 9.26
C GLY A 86 5.07 -20.94 9.16
N PRO A 87 6.10 -20.82 8.31
CA PRO A 87 6.78 -19.55 8.11
C PRO A 87 5.86 -18.54 7.42
N THR A 88 5.98 -17.27 7.81
CA THR A 88 5.39 -16.16 7.05
C THR A 88 6.17 -16.00 5.75
N ILE A 89 5.48 -15.97 4.62
CA ILE A 89 6.10 -15.77 3.31
C ILE A 89 6.03 -14.30 2.94
N VAL A 90 7.18 -13.70 2.67
CA VAL A 90 7.31 -12.29 2.27
C VAL A 90 7.88 -12.21 0.85
N HIS A 91 7.08 -11.72 -0.09
CA HIS A 91 7.51 -11.51 -1.47
C HIS A 91 8.18 -10.15 -1.64
N ILE A 92 9.40 -10.16 -2.15
CA ILE A 92 10.22 -8.99 -2.42
C ILE A 92 10.05 -8.57 -3.88
N ASN A 93 9.82 -7.29 -4.09
CA ASN A 93 9.84 -6.64 -5.40
C ASN A 93 10.70 -5.37 -5.34
N LEU A 94 11.57 -5.20 -6.33
CA LEU A 94 12.50 -4.08 -6.42
C LEU A 94 12.24 -3.29 -7.69
N PHE A 95 12.13 -1.98 -7.56
CA PHE A 95 12.16 -1.07 -8.69
C PHE A 95 13.40 -0.18 -8.60
N VAL A 96 14.36 -0.38 -9.48
CA VAL A 96 15.63 0.35 -9.51
C VAL A 96 15.46 1.64 -10.29
N ARG A 97 15.60 2.76 -9.56
CA ARG A 97 15.42 4.10 -10.11
C ARG A 97 16.68 4.62 -10.78
N SER A 98 17.82 4.41 -10.14
CA SER A 98 19.11 4.82 -10.67
C SER A 98 20.23 4.10 -9.91
N ILE A 99 21.31 3.82 -10.62
CA ILE A 99 22.61 3.50 -10.00
C ILE A 99 23.40 4.80 -10.08
N MET A 100 23.75 5.36 -8.93
CA MET A 100 24.22 6.75 -8.80
C MET A 100 25.72 6.85 -9.04
N THR A 101 26.51 6.25 -8.15
CA THR A 101 27.96 6.32 -8.15
C THR A 101 28.52 4.92 -8.04
N ILE A 102 29.61 4.67 -8.75
CA ILE A 102 30.40 3.44 -8.65
C ILE A 102 31.82 3.89 -8.40
N SER A 103 32.37 3.57 -7.22
CA SER A 103 33.71 3.95 -6.80
C SER A 103 34.61 2.71 -6.77
N ASP A 104 35.55 2.70 -7.70
CA ASP A 104 36.71 1.80 -7.75
C ASP A 104 37.62 1.97 -6.53
N ASN A 105 37.89 3.22 -6.13
CA ASN A 105 38.76 3.52 -4.97
C ASN A 105 38.18 3.02 -3.64
N LYS A 106 36.87 3.19 -3.42
CA LYS A 106 36.20 2.78 -2.17
C LYS A 106 35.60 1.38 -2.23
N MET A 107 35.65 0.72 -3.39
CA MET A 107 35.04 -0.59 -3.64
C MET A 107 33.55 -0.59 -3.24
N GLU A 108 32.79 0.38 -3.72
CA GLU A 108 31.38 0.56 -3.39
C GLU A 108 30.56 1.14 -4.54
N TYR A 109 29.25 0.97 -4.47
CA TYR A 109 28.31 1.60 -5.39
C TYR A 109 27.08 2.08 -4.65
N SER A 110 26.52 3.20 -5.11
CA SER A 110 25.27 3.75 -4.57
C SER A 110 24.12 3.50 -5.54
N VAL A 111 22.98 3.07 -5.00
CA VAL A 111 21.77 2.76 -5.76
C VAL A 111 20.56 3.42 -5.09
N GLN A 112 19.66 3.95 -5.91
CA GLN A 112 18.35 4.39 -5.47
C GLN A 112 17.29 3.41 -5.96
N LEU A 113 16.46 2.95 -5.04
CA LEU A 113 15.45 1.94 -5.32
C LEU A 113 14.15 2.23 -4.60
N THR A 114 13.05 1.80 -5.22
CA THR A 114 11.77 1.60 -4.54
C THR A 114 11.71 0.14 -4.14
N PHE A 115 11.80 -0.07 -2.83
CA PHE A 115 11.72 -1.37 -2.19
C PHE A 115 10.26 -1.69 -1.89
N ARG A 116 9.83 -2.92 -2.18
CA ARG A 116 8.48 -3.39 -1.90
C ARG A 116 8.50 -4.76 -1.28
N GLU A 117 7.66 -4.93 -0.26
CA GLU A 117 7.44 -6.20 0.42
C GLU A 117 5.95 -6.50 0.40
N GLN A 118 5.61 -7.76 0.19
CA GLN A 118 4.23 -8.23 0.19
C GLN A 118 4.12 -9.48 1.05
N TRP A 119 3.25 -9.45 2.05
CA TRP A 119 2.98 -10.61 2.90
C TRP A 119 1.50 -10.70 3.22
N MET A 120 1.06 -11.87 3.68
CA MET A 120 -0.31 -12.10 4.12
C MET A 120 -0.38 -11.96 5.64
N ASP A 121 -1.33 -11.17 6.14
CA ASP A 121 -1.67 -11.10 7.56
C ASP A 121 -3.18 -11.29 7.72
N GLU A 122 -3.59 -12.44 8.23
CA GLU A 122 -5.01 -12.79 8.34
C GLU A 122 -5.78 -11.90 9.32
N ARG A 123 -5.07 -11.30 10.29
CA ARG A 123 -5.65 -10.40 11.30
C ARG A 123 -6.11 -9.08 10.69
N LEU A 124 -5.60 -8.74 9.51
CA LEU A 124 -5.90 -7.49 8.78
C LEU A 124 -6.97 -7.68 7.70
N LYS A 125 -7.65 -8.84 7.65
CA LYS A 125 -8.78 -9.08 6.74
C LYS A 125 -9.95 -8.16 7.10
N PHE A 126 -10.60 -7.57 6.09
CA PHE A 126 -11.76 -6.71 6.28
C PHE A 126 -12.76 -6.84 5.12
N ASN A 127 -14.00 -6.39 5.34
CA ASN A 127 -15.04 -6.42 4.32
C ASN A 127 -14.84 -5.29 3.30
N ASP A 128 -14.78 -5.64 2.01
CA ASP A 128 -14.54 -4.71 0.90
C ASP A 128 -15.78 -3.90 0.47
N TYR A 129 -16.93 -4.13 1.12
CA TYR A 129 -18.22 -3.51 0.82
C TYR A 129 -18.62 -3.67 -0.65
N ASN A 130 -18.63 -4.90 -1.16
CA ASN A 130 -18.91 -5.24 -2.56
C ASN A 130 -17.92 -4.57 -3.54
N GLY A 131 -16.63 -4.62 -3.20
CA GLY A 131 -15.54 -4.05 -4.00
C GLY A 131 -15.47 -2.52 -4.02
N LYS A 132 -16.26 -1.82 -3.18
CA LYS A 132 -16.20 -0.36 -3.06
C LYS A 132 -14.92 0.10 -2.36
N MET A 133 -14.34 -0.74 -1.51
CA MET A 133 -13.09 -0.49 -0.80
C MET A 133 -12.00 -1.42 -1.32
N LYS A 134 -11.12 -0.91 -2.20
CA LYS A 134 -10.08 -1.72 -2.84
C LYS A 134 -8.89 -2.03 -1.93
N TYR A 135 -8.51 -1.06 -1.10
CA TYR A 135 -7.43 -1.16 -0.12
C TYR A 135 -7.52 0.00 0.87
N LEU A 136 -6.97 -0.20 2.06
CA LEU A 136 -6.71 0.85 3.04
C LEU A 136 -5.29 1.36 2.86
N THR A 137 -5.08 2.68 2.90
CA THR A 137 -3.74 3.27 2.80
C THR A 137 -3.29 3.82 4.14
N LEU A 138 -2.10 3.42 4.55
CA LEU A 138 -1.42 3.91 5.75
C LEU A 138 -0.12 4.60 5.36
N THR A 139 0.22 5.66 6.07
CA THR A 139 1.50 6.38 5.94
C THR A 139 2.50 6.00 7.03
N GLU A 140 2.03 5.34 8.09
CA GLU A 140 2.83 4.99 9.26
C GLU A 140 3.05 3.48 9.33
N ALA A 141 4.30 3.05 9.17
CA ALA A 141 4.65 1.63 9.14
C ALA A 141 4.63 0.96 10.51
N SER A 142 4.81 1.72 11.60
CA SER A 142 4.83 1.19 12.98
C SER A 142 3.48 0.63 13.44
N ARG A 143 2.38 0.94 12.73
CA ARG A 143 1.04 0.44 13.06
C ARG A 143 0.80 -1.01 12.65
N VAL A 144 1.64 -1.57 11.79
CA VAL A 144 1.54 -2.96 11.33
C VAL A 144 2.83 -3.70 11.64
N TRP A 145 2.75 -5.02 11.76
CA TRP A 145 3.97 -5.84 11.85
C TRP A 145 4.79 -5.68 10.57
N MET A 146 6.11 -5.56 10.72
CA MET A 146 7.06 -5.40 9.62
C MET A 146 8.14 -6.51 9.70
N PRO A 147 8.50 -7.16 8.58
CA PRO A 147 9.62 -8.09 8.55
C PRO A 147 10.95 -7.36 8.80
N ASP A 148 11.93 -8.06 9.36
CA ASP A 148 13.22 -7.53 9.81
C ASP A 148 14.32 -7.70 8.74
N LEU A 149 14.00 -7.34 7.50
CA LEU A 149 14.96 -7.42 6.40
C LEU A 149 16.07 -6.36 6.57
N PHE A 150 17.32 -6.79 6.43
CA PHE A 150 18.47 -5.89 6.38
C PHE A 150 19.37 -6.17 5.18
N PHE A 151 20.16 -5.16 4.79
CA PHE A 151 21.11 -5.25 3.68
C PHE A 151 22.48 -5.63 4.21
N SER A 152 22.94 -6.87 4.00
CA SER A 152 24.15 -7.37 4.66
C SER A 152 25.46 -6.76 4.15
N ASN A 153 25.45 -6.17 2.96
CA ASN A 153 26.60 -5.48 2.39
C ASN A 153 26.42 -3.95 2.33
N GLU A 154 25.49 -3.40 3.11
CA GLU A 154 25.29 -1.96 3.23
C GLU A 154 26.38 -1.31 4.09
N LYS A 155 26.81 -0.13 3.64
CA LYS A 155 27.74 0.76 4.33
C LYS A 155 27.03 2.01 4.84
N GLU A 156 26.11 2.53 4.02
CA GLU A 156 25.28 3.68 4.36
C GLU A 156 23.90 3.56 3.70
N GLY A 157 22.85 3.91 4.44
CA GLY A 157 21.47 3.84 4.01
C GLY A 157 20.72 5.14 4.34
N HIS A 158 19.93 5.61 3.37
CA HIS A 158 19.17 6.84 3.50
C HIS A 158 17.70 6.64 3.11
N PHE A 159 16.80 6.94 4.06
CA PHE A 159 15.36 7.01 3.82
C PHE A 159 14.96 8.37 3.25
N HIS A 160 14.20 8.37 2.16
CA HIS A 160 13.74 9.63 1.54
C HIS A 160 12.52 10.17 2.30
N ASN A 161 12.69 11.29 3.01
CA ASN A 161 11.69 11.86 3.91
C ASN A 161 11.28 13.32 3.63
N ILE A 162 11.75 13.91 2.52
CA ILE A 162 11.47 15.31 2.17
C ILE A 162 10.47 15.37 0.98
N ILE A 163 9.40 16.17 1.05
CA ILE A 163 8.91 16.94 2.21
C ILE A 163 8.23 16.01 3.24
N MET A 164 7.75 14.84 2.79
CA MET A 164 7.15 13.79 3.62
C MET A 164 7.85 12.45 3.36
N PRO A 165 7.84 11.52 4.34
CA PRO A 165 8.29 10.14 4.17
C PRO A 165 7.73 9.49 2.90
N ASN A 166 8.61 9.04 2.00
CA ASN A 166 8.24 8.28 0.80
C ASN A 166 7.97 6.82 1.14
N VAL A 167 7.00 6.60 2.03
CA VAL A 167 6.57 5.30 2.51
C VAL A 167 5.06 5.23 2.48
N TYR A 168 4.53 4.08 2.07
CA TYR A 168 3.11 3.79 2.23
C TYR A 168 2.91 2.30 2.44
N ILE A 169 1.81 1.96 3.10
CA ILE A 169 1.32 0.61 3.27
C ILE A 169 -0.08 0.53 2.68
N ARG A 170 -0.34 -0.52 1.92
CA ARG A 170 -1.67 -0.85 1.42
C ARG A 170 -2.10 -2.18 2.00
N ILE A 171 -3.22 -2.17 2.72
CA ILE A 171 -3.86 -3.38 3.22
C ILE A 171 -5.02 -3.68 2.30
N PHE A 172 -5.00 -4.86 1.68
CA PHE A 172 -6.08 -5.34 0.81
C PHE A 172 -7.11 -6.13 1.63
N PRO A 173 -8.38 -6.21 1.17
CA PRO A 173 -9.46 -6.88 1.92
C PRO A 173 -9.18 -8.34 2.28
N ASN A 174 -8.40 -9.03 1.45
CA ASN A 174 -8.00 -10.42 1.68
C ASN A 174 -6.91 -10.60 2.75
N GLY A 175 -6.41 -9.53 3.36
CA GLY A 175 -5.32 -9.55 4.34
C GLY A 175 -3.92 -9.41 3.72
N LEU A 176 -3.82 -9.23 2.40
CA LEU A 176 -2.53 -8.96 1.76
C LEU A 176 -2.07 -7.55 2.17
N VAL A 177 -0.84 -7.45 2.65
CA VAL A 177 -0.20 -6.18 2.97
C VAL A 177 0.89 -5.92 1.94
N LEU A 178 0.91 -4.71 1.38
CA LEU A 178 1.96 -4.21 0.52
C LEU A 178 2.63 -3.02 1.21
N TYR A 179 3.89 -3.19 1.56
CA TYR A 179 4.77 -2.12 1.98
C TYR A 179 5.56 -1.60 0.78
N SER A 180 5.72 -0.29 0.67
CA SER A 180 6.60 0.32 -0.32
C SER A 180 7.33 1.51 0.26
N ILE A 181 8.64 1.53 0.07
CA ILE A 181 9.50 2.63 0.50
C ILE A 181 10.52 3.00 -0.57
N ARG A 182 10.91 4.27 -0.61
CA ARG A 182 12.04 4.75 -1.41
C ARG A 182 13.29 4.85 -0.53
N ILE A 183 14.34 4.14 -0.91
CA ILE A 183 15.63 4.16 -0.21
C ILE A 183 16.78 4.41 -1.17
N SER A 184 17.82 5.06 -0.66
CA SER A 184 19.14 5.12 -1.28
C SER A 184 20.12 4.33 -0.42
N LEU A 185 20.89 3.44 -1.03
CA LEU A 185 21.86 2.59 -0.34
C LEU A 185 23.23 2.76 -0.99
N THR A 186 24.27 2.82 -0.17
CA THR A 186 25.66 2.64 -0.57
C THR A 186 26.11 1.26 -0.10
N LEU A 187 26.49 0.42 -1.06
CA LEU A 187 26.73 -1.00 -0.87
C LEU A 187 28.18 -1.33 -1.22
N SER A 188 28.79 -2.21 -0.43
CA SER A 188 30.11 -2.76 -0.73
C SER A 188 30.07 -3.60 -2.01
N CYS A 189 31.01 -3.31 -2.92
CA CYS A 189 31.23 -4.05 -4.16
C CYS A 189 32.74 -4.26 -4.36
N PRO A 190 33.27 -5.43 -3.98
CA PRO A 190 34.67 -5.76 -4.25
C PRO A 190 34.85 -5.96 -5.76
N MET A 191 35.64 -5.08 -6.38
CA MET A 191 35.90 -5.08 -7.82
C MET A 191 37.22 -5.79 -8.15
N ASN A 192 37.29 -6.39 -9.33
CA ASN A 192 38.50 -7.01 -9.86
C ASN A 192 39.06 -6.13 -10.99
N LEU A 193 40.07 -5.33 -10.67
CA LEU A 193 40.62 -4.29 -11.55
C LEU A 193 41.80 -4.76 -12.41
N LYS A 194 41.95 -6.08 -12.62
CA LYS A 194 43.06 -6.65 -13.42
C LYS A 194 43.09 -6.15 -14.87
N LEU A 195 41.94 -5.76 -15.42
CA LEU A 195 41.78 -5.33 -16.81
C LEU A 195 41.35 -3.85 -16.90
N TYR A 196 41.59 -3.07 -15.84
CA TYR A 196 41.20 -1.67 -15.81
C TYR A 196 41.80 -0.89 -17.00
N PRO A 197 41.04 -0.02 -17.69
CA PRO A 197 39.63 0.36 -17.48
C PRO A 197 38.61 -0.44 -18.31
N LEU A 198 39.02 -1.53 -18.97
CA LEU A 198 38.18 -2.37 -19.84
C LEU A 198 37.80 -3.68 -19.15
N ASP A 199 37.18 -3.56 -17.98
CA ASP A 199 36.85 -4.70 -17.15
C ASP A 199 35.34 -4.90 -16.96
N ARG A 200 35.00 -6.04 -16.36
CA ARG A 200 33.62 -6.41 -16.02
C ARG A 200 33.51 -6.59 -14.52
N GLN A 201 32.65 -5.79 -13.92
CA GLN A 201 32.39 -5.84 -12.49
C GLN A 201 31.07 -6.54 -12.19
N THR A 202 31.05 -7.27 -11.08
CA THR A 202 29.84 -7.89 -10.56
C THR A 202 29.54 -7.34 -9.17
N CYS A 203 28.67 -6.33 -9.10
CA CYS A 203 28.22 -5.79 -7.83
C CYS A 203 26.95 -6.50 -7.38
N SER A 204 26.82 -6.76 -6.08
CA SER A 204 25.63 -7.41 -5.52
C SER A 204 24.91 -6.52 -4.53
N LEU A 205 23.59 -6.65 -4.44
CA LEU A 205 22.75 -6.20 -3.34
C LEU A 205 22.30 -7.46 -2.60
N ARG A 206 22.67 -7.59 -1.32
CA ARG A 206 22.36 -8.76 -0.50
C ARG A 206 21.38 -8.38 0.59
N MET A 207 20.22 -9.03 0.61
CA MET A 207 19.19 -8.83 1.63
C MET A 207 19.06 -10.11 2.45
N VAL A 208 18.93 -9.98 3.77
CA VAL A 208 18.91 -11.09 4.71
C VAL A 208 17.89 -10.82 5.81
N SER A 209 17.30 -11.87 6.36
CA SER A 209 16.53 -11.83 7.61
C SER A 209 17.46 -11.61 8.80
N TYR A 210 17.14 -10.68 9.70
CA TYR A 210 18.01 -10.41 10.85
C TYR A 210 17.85 -11.44 11.98
N GLY A 211 16.67 -11.49 12.59
CA GLY A 211 16.35 -12.30 13.76
C GLY A 211 15.59 -13.58 13.45
N TRP A 212 14.76 -13.59 12.40
CA TRP A 212 13.93 -14.76 12.08
C TRP A 212 14.67 -15.80 11.24
N THR A 213 14.52 -17.08 11.60
CA THR A 213 15.02 -18.22 10.84
C THR A 213 14.08 -18.59 9.70
N THR A 214 14.50 -19.51 8.83
CA THR A 214 13.67 -20.06 7.74
C THR A 214 12.42 -20.78 8.20
N ASP A 215 12.34 -21.19 9.47
CA ASP A 215 11.15 -21.86 10.02
C ASP A 215 10.04 -20.84 10.33
N ASP A 216 10.44 -19.59 10.52
CA ASP A 216 9.59 -18.49 10.97
C ASP A 216 9.27 -17.49 9.85
N LEU A 217 10.26 -17.16 9.04
CA LEU A 217 10.18 -16.13 8.01
C LEU A 217 10.96 -16.56 6.77
N VAL A 218 10.23 -16.64 5.65
CA VAL A 218 10.82 -16.95 4.34
C VAL A 218 10.53 -15.79 3.41
N PHE A 219 11.59 -15.10 3.03
CA PHE A 219 11.51 -14.16 1.93
C PHE A 219 11.45 -14.95 0.61
N LEU A 220 10.84 -14.40 -0.44
CA LEU A 220 10.84 -14.96 -1.80
C LEU A 220 10.85 -13.81 -2.82
N TRP A 221 11.41 -14.04 -4.00
CA TRP A 221 11.23 -13.09 -5.11
C TRP A 221 9.77 -13.11 -5.57
N LYS A 222 9.21 -11.95 -5.90
CA LYS A 222 7.88 -11.88 -6.53
C LYS A 222 7.88 -12.61 -7.87
N GLU A 223 6.86 -13.42 -8.12
CA GLU A 223 6.71 -14.14 -9.38
C GLU A 223 6.50 -13.21 -10.59
N GLY A 224 7.01 -13.62 -11.75
CA GLY A 224 6.89 -12.90 -13.02
C GLY A 224 7.89 -11.78 -13.20
N ASP A 225 7.82 -10.74 -12.37
CA ASP A 225 8.66 -9.53 -12.51
C ASP A 225 9.17 -9.04 -11.14
N PRO A 226 10.20 -9.71 -10.57
CA PRO A 226 10.73 -9.37 -9.25
C PRO A 226 11.54 -8.08 -9.24
N VAL A 227 12.21 -7.74 -10.35
CA VAL A 227 13.12 -6.60 -10.45
C VAL A 227 12.85 -5.81 -11.71
N GLN A 228 12.34 -4.60 -11.54
CA GLN A 228 12.20 -3.62 -12.61
C GLN A 228 13.36 -2.63 -12.59
N VAL A 229 13.83 -2.24 -13.77
CA VAL A 229 14.84 -1.19 -13.93
C VAL A 229 14.24 -0.06 -14.76
N VAL A 230 14.56 1.19 -14.42
CA VAL A 230 14.17 2.33 -15.26
C VAL A 230 14.66 2.15 -16.70
N LYS A 231 13.82 2.47 -17.69
CA LYS A 231 14.14 2.24 -19.12
C LYS A 231 15.41 2.97 -19.57
N ASN A 232 15.62 4.19 -19.09
CA ASN A 232 16.74 5.04 -19.46
C ASN A 232 17.77 5.10 -18.31
N LEU A 233 18.25 3.94 -17.89
CA LEU A 233 19.32 3.88 -16.89
C LEU A 233 20.62 4.37 -17.53
N HIS A 234 21.03 5.59 -17.20
CA HIS A 234 22.30 6.13 -17.65
C HIS A 234 23.34 6.05 -16.53
N LEU A 235 24.52 5.55 -16.90
CA LEU A 235 25.66 5.38 -16.03
C LEU A 235 26.86 6.04 -16.74
N PRO A 236 27.58 6.99 -16.11
CA PRO A 236 28.59 7.78 -16.82
C PRO A 236 29.80 6.97 -17.34
N ARG A 237 30.27 6.00 -16.55
CA ARG A 237 31.48 5.18 -16.86
C ARG A 237 31.17 3.71 -17.16
N PHE A 238 29.98 3.25 -16.79
CA PHE A 238 29.61 1.84 -16.82
C PHE A 238 28.41 1.65 -17.71
N THR A 239 28.29 0.46 -18.29
CA THR A 239 27.07 0.01 -18.96
C THR A 239 26.53 -1.19 -18.20
N LEU A 240 25.23 -1.18 -17.89
CA LEU A 240 24.56 -2.34 -17.32
C LEU A 240 24.34 -3.37 -18.43
N GLU A 241 25.11 -4.47 -18.44
CA GLU A 241 24.95 -5.55 -19.41
C GLU A 241 23.70 -6.38 -19.09
N LYS A 242 23.54 -6.77 -17.82
CA LYS A 242 22.42 -7.57 -17.32
C LYS A 242 22.35 -7.54 -15.79
N PHE A 243 21.22 -7.98 -15.26
CA PHE A 243 21.07 -8.29 -13.84
C PHE A 243 20.61 -9.73 -13.64
N LEU A 244 20.92 -10.30 -12.48
CA LEU A 244 20.55 -11.67 -12.11
C LEU A 244 20.01 -11.67 -10.68
N THR A 245 18.88 -12.33 -10.47
CA THR A 245 18.35 -12.64 -9.14
C THR A 245 18.84 -14.02 -8.70
N ASP A 246 19.18 -14.15 -7.43
CA ASP A 246 19.68 -15.37 -6.84
C ASP A 246 19.12 -15.50 -5.41
N TYR A 247 19.09 -16.74 -4.91
CA TYR A 247 18.54 -17.11 -3.62
C TYR A 247 19.40 -18.18 -2.98
N CYS A 248 19.74 -18.00 -1.71
CA CYS A 248 20.42 -19.02 -0.93
C CYS A 248 20.04 -18.95 0.55
N ASN A 249 20.31 -20.03 1.27
CA ASN A 249 20.19 -20.05 2.73
C ASN A 249 21.58 -19.88 3.34
N SER A 250 21.69 -19.04 4.36
CA SER A 250 22.91 -18.87 5.15
C SER A 250 22.70 -19.46 6.53
N LYS A 251 23.60 -20.38 6.93
CA LYS A 251 23.60 -20.95 8.27
C LYS A 251 24.55 -20.17 9.17
N THR A 252 24.01 -19.59 10.22
CA THR A 252 24.74 -18.88 11.27
C THR A 252 24.70 -19.70 12.57
N ASN A 253 25.29 -19.18 13.64
CA ASN A 253 25.24 -19.82 14.96
C ASN A 253 23.81 -19.82 15.54
N THR A 254 22.97 -18.87 15.14
CA THR A 254 21.61 -18.68 15.65
C THR A 254 20.55 -19.43 14.86
N GLY A 255 20.85 -19.83 13.62
CA GLY A 255 19.91 -20.59 12.80
C GLY A 255 20.22 -20.51 11.30
N THR A 256 19.26 -20.96 10.49
CA THR A 256 19.32 -20.80 9.04
C THR A 256 18.47 -19.60 8.65
N HIS A 257 19.04 -18.68 7.88
CA HIS A 257 18.37 -17.46 7.44
C HIS A 257 18.32 -17.40 5.92
N SER A 258 17.21 -16.86 5.39
CA SER A 258 17.00 -16.69 3.96
C SER A 258 17.82 -15.50 3.43
N VAL A 259 18.54 -15.69 2.31
CA VAL A 259 19.39 -14.67 1.67
C VAL A 259 18.97 -14.45 0.22
N PHE A 260 18.76 -13.18 -0.12
CA PHE A 260 18.37 -12.72 -1.45
C PHE A 260 19.50 -11.91 -2.05
N ILE A 261 19.83 -12.20 -3.30
CA ILE A 261 20.94 -11.53 -3.96
C ILE A 261 20.47 -11.03 -5.32
N LEU A 262 20.64 -9.73 -5.55
CA LEU A 262 20.54 -9.12 -6.88
C LEU A 262 21.96 -8.79 -7.34
N LYS A 263 22.38 -9.34 -8.48
CA LYS A 263 23.71 -9.14 -9.07
C LYS A 263 23.61 -8.27 -10.31
N TRP A 264 24.38 -7.20 -10.35
CA TRP A 264 24.59 -6.32 -11.50
C TRP A 264 25.82 -6.79 -12.27
N LYS A 265 25.69 -6.99 -13.58
CA LYS A 265 26.85 -7.16 -14.48
C LYS A 265 27.11 -5.83 -15.16
N LEU A 266 28.19 -5.19 -14.77
CA LEU A 266 28.58 -3.85 -15.21
C LEU A 266 29.81 -4.00 -16.09
N TYR A 267 29.77 -3.42 -17.29
CA TYR A 267 30.92 -3.31 -18.17
C TYR A 267 31.45 -1.89 -18.09
N GLU A 268 32.72 -1.74 -17.74
CA GLU A 268 33.38 -0.43 -17.79
C GLU A 268 33.76 -0.12 -19.24
N SER A 269 33.27 1.00 -19.73
CA SER A 269 33.49 1.45 -21.10
C SER A 269 34.50 2.60 -21.08
N CYS A 270 35.62 2.45 -21.78
CA CYS A 270 36.64 3.48 -21.83
C CYS A 270 36.23 4.56 -22.85
N CYS A 271 36.04 5.79 -22.38
CA CYS A 271 35.54 6.97 -23.10
C CYS A 271 34.11 6.81 -23.68
N GLY A 272 33.19 7.64 -23.19
CA GLY A 272 31.86 7.76 -23.77
C GLY A 272 31.97 8.14 -25.25
N VAL A 273 31.35 7.34 -26.10
CA VAL A 273 30.95 7.75 -27.45
C VAL A 273 29.52 8.25 -27.37
#